data_AF-A0A6F8VD63-F1
#
_entry.id   AF-A0A6F8VD63-F1
#
_cell.length_a   1.000
_cell.length_b   1.000
_cell.length_c   1.000
_cell.angle_alpha   90.00
_cell.angle_beta   90.00
_cell.angle_gamma   90.00
#
_symmetry.space_group_name_H-M   'P 1'
#
loop_
_entity.id
_entity.type
_entity.pdbx_description
1 polymer ?
#
loop_
_entity_poly.entity_id
_entity_poly.type
_entity_poly.pdbx_seq_one_letter_code
_entity_poly.pdbx_strand_id
1 'polypeptide(L)' 'MAFIAFYIVAIAILVAHFTGWLARHNIEWLVLVLAAAVFPAVIFL' A
#
# COMPACT_ATOMS: atom_id res chain seq x y z
N MET A 1 -9.68 -14.29 2.42
CA MET A 1 -9.31 -13.47 3.60
C MET A 1 -8.08 -12.59 3.34
N ALA A 2 -7.00 -13.13 2.73
CA ALA A 2 -5.79 -12.38 2.41
C ALA A 2 -6.01 -11.16 1.49
N PHE A 3 -6.94 -11.23 0.53
CA PHE A 3 -7.31 -10.08 -0.30
C PHE A 3 -7.87 -8.89 0.50
N ILE A 4 -8.68 -9.17 1.52
CA ILE A 4 -9.21 -8.13 2.42
C ILE A 4 -8.08 -7.51 3.24
N ALA A 5 -7.15 -8.34 3.75
CA ALA A 5 -5.98 -7.84 4.47
C ALA A 5 -5.10 -6.93 3.59
N PHE A 6 -4.93 -7.28 2.31
CA PHE A 6 -4.23 -6.45 1.33
C PHE A 6 -4.90 -5.07 1.19
N TYR A 7 -6.23 -5.01 1.09
CA TYR A 7 -6.96 -3.75 1.04
C TYR A 7 -6.80 -2.89 2.31
N ILE A 8 -6.83 -3.51 3.49
CA ILE A 8 -6.62 -2.80 4.75
C ILE A 8 -5.23 -2.15 4.77
N VAL A 9 -4.19 -2.90 4.36
CA VAL A 9 -2.82 -2.39 4.27
C VAL A 9 -2.72 -1.28 3.21
N ALA A 10 -3.34 -1.45 2.05
CA ALA A 10 -3.36 -0.46 0.98
C ALA A 10 -3.96 0.86 1.46
N ILE A 11 -5.11 0.82 2.13
CA ILE A 11 -5.77 1.99 2.69
C ILE A 11 -4.87 2.68 3.71
N ALA A 12 -4.25 1.92 4.62
CA ALA A 12 -3.35 2.48 5.63
C ALA A 12 -2.15 3.21 5.00
N ILE A 13 -1.52 2.60 3.99
CA ILE A 13 -0.39 3.20 3.26
C ILE A 13 -0.83 4.48 2.53
N LEU A 14 -2.00 4.47 1.87
CA LEU A 14 -2.52 5.65 1.18
C LEU A 14 -2.83 6.80 2.15
N VAL A 15 -3.48 6.51 3.28
CA VAL A 15 -3.73 7.50 4.34
C VAL A 15 -2.41 8.06 4.87
N ALA A 16 -1.43 7.20 5.14
CA ALA A 16 -0.12 7.62 5.63
C ALA A 16 0.68 8.41 4.59
N HIS A 17 0.45 8.20 3.29
CA HIS A 17 1.02 8.99 2.21
C HIS A 17 0.40 10.38 2.16
N PHE A 18 -0.93 10.49 2.12
CA PHE A 18 -1.61 11.79 2.05
C PHE A 18 -1.43 12.66 3.31
N THR A 19 -1.18 12.06 4.48
CA THR A 19 -0.82 12.78 5.71
C THR A 19 0.67 13.19 5.79
N GLY A 20 1.46 12.83 4.77
CA GLY A 20 2.90 13.08 4.69
C GLY A 20 3.74 12.26 5.66
N TRP A 21 3.17 11.25 6.33
CA TRP A 21 3.89 10.42 7.31
C TRP A 21 4.97 9.58 6.62
N LEU A 22 4.69 9.04 5.43
CA LEU A 22 5.66 8.26 4.64
C LEU A 22 6.87 9.10 4.24
N ALA A 23 6.65 10.32 3.77
CA ALA A 23 7.72 11.25 3.37
C ALA A 23 8.60 11.63 4.58
N ARG A 24 7.99 11.90 5.74
CA ARG A 24 8.72 12.20 6.99
C ARG A 24 9.61 11.05 7.47
N HIS A 25 9.24 9.80 7.18
CA HIS A 25 10.01 8.61 7.53
C HIS A 25 10.89 8.09 6.38
N ASN A 26 10.96 8.81 5.26
CA ASN A 26 11.74 8.43 4.07
C ASN A 26 11.36 7.04 3.49
N ILE A 27 10.09 6.67 3.59
CA ILE A 27 9.55 5.37 3.13
C ILE A 27 8.47 5.53 2.06
N GLU A 28 8.48 6.64 1.32
CA GLU A 28 7.50 6.92 0.27
C GLU A 28 7.52 5.90 -0.88
N TRP A 29 8.63 5.19 -1.04
CA TRP A 29 8.78 4.07 -1.97
C TRP A 29 7.78 2.93 -1.71
N LEU A 30 7.19 2.82 -0.51
CA LEU A 30 6.12 1.86 -0.23
C LEU A 30 4.91 2.03 -1.14
N VAL A 31 4.62 3.26 -1.61
CA VAL A 31 3.52 3.51 -2.55
C VAL A 31 3.79 2.84 -3.89
N LEU A 32 5.04 2.87 -4.37
CA LEU A 32 5.44 2.21 -5.61
C LEU A 32 5.38 0.68 -5.49
N VAL A 33 5.82 0.14 -4.35
CA VAL A 33 5.73 -1.29 -4.07
C VAL A 33 4.29 -1.75 -3.96
N LEU A 34 3.43 -0.97 -3.30
CA LEU A 34 2.00 -1.23 -3.23
C LEU A 34 1.36 -1.22 -4.64
N ALA A 35 1.73 -0.25 -5.47
CA ALA A 35 1.25 -0.16 -6.85
C ALA A 35 1.66 -1.38 -7.70
N ALA A 36 2.91 -1.83 -7.57
CA ALA A 36 3.38 -3.04 -8.25
C ALA A 36 2.71 -4.32 -7.70
N ALA A 37 2.49 -4.38 -6.39
CA ALA A 37 1.88 -5.54 -5.71
C ALA A 37 0.37 -5.67 -5.99
N VAL A 38 -0.32 -4.59 -6.38
CA VAL A 38 -1.75 -4.65 -6.71
C VAL A 38 -2.04 -5.60 -7.87
N PHE A 39 -1.15 -5.69 -8.86
CA PHE A 39 -1.33 -6.54 -10.03
C PHE A 39 -1.38 -8.04 -9.66
N PRO A 40 -0.35 -8.61 -9.00
CA PRO A 40 -0.44 -10.00 -8.56
C PRO A 40 -1.53 -10.21 -7.51
N ALA A 41 -1.83 -9.22 -6.66
CA ALA A 41 -2.93 -9.33 -5.70
C ALA A 41 -4.29 -9.50 -6.40
N VAL A 42 -4.57 -8.75 -7.47
CA VAL A 42 -5.84 -8.87 -8.22
C VAL A 42 -5.91 -10.18 -9.02
N ILE A 43 -4.77 -10.70 -9.49
CA ILE A 43 -4.75 -11.91 -10.32
C ILE A 43 -4.86 -13.20 -9.47
N PHE A 44 -4.27 -13.22 -8.26
CA PHE A 44 -4.04 -14.47 -7.51
C PHE A 44 -4.70 -14.55 -6.12
N LEU A 45 -5.22 -13.45 -5.54
CA LEU A 45 -5.81 -13.44 -4.19
C LEU A 45 -7.34 -13.26 -4.21
#